data_AF-S9WZ47-F1
#
_entry.id   AF-S9WZ47-F1
#
_cell.length_a   1.000
_cell.length_b   1.000
_cell.length_c   1.000
_cell.angle_alpha   90.00
_cell.angle_beta   90.00
_cell.angle_gamma   90.00
#
_symmetry.space_group_name_H-M   'P 1'
#
loop_
_entity.id
_entity.type
_entity.pdbx_description
1 polymer ?
#
loop_
_entity_poly.entity_id
_entity_poly.type
_entity_poly.pdbx_seq_one_letter_code
_entity_poly.pdbx_strand_id
1 'polypeptide(L)'
;MALSADAQIAEVYSNYPSTSQLQKGANGCLLKVDHDLLISSKTEYGLTLFVRVPSKYPAEPPEVTMPYCCHKVSMLPANATEDTKWLPTMTLVEGIRNAFQNAADLWGPVQPPTMATVSTQLSGETEKLLQDLVSNPNCLDAYCYQLPIVKQMRDASKESLLEIKRLADENNTLRRNVETTNANVQKMQKELQSQMDYLQKVGNNPLVKSVCTTKDLLVTLENDVKKLNNECDVIGRDCLSAYSKDRREFQQKLAEFKAKAKLAHVIDLKRRSYKQQTQS
;
A
#
# COMPACT_ATOMS: atom_id res chain seq x y z
N MET A 1 -1.75 10.66 38.79
CA MET A 1 -2.80 11.12 39.74
C MET A 1 -4.12 11.07 39.00
N ALA A 2 -5.08 10.26 39.44
CA ALA A 2 -6.41 10.24 38.83
C ALA A 2 -7.10 11.60 39.11
N LEU A 3 -7.53 12.29 38.06
CA LEU A 3 -8.28 13.54 38.18
C LEU A 3 -9.60 13.26 38.92
N SER A 4 -10.02 14.16 39.81
CA SER A 4 -11.29 14.02 40.53
C SER A 4 -12.46 14.03 39.54
N ALA A 5 -13.58 13.40 39.90
CA ALA A 5 -14.78 13.33 39.06
C ALA A 5 -15.26 14.73 38.64
N ASP A 6 -15.22 15.71 39.54
CA ASP A 6 -15.60 17.10 39.23
C ASP A 6 -14.64 17.77 38.23
N ALA A 7 -13.33 17.46 38.28
CA ALA A 7 -12.35 17.98 37.31
C ALA A 7 -12.57 17.38 35.91
N GLN A 8 -12.88 16.08 35.83
CA GLN A 8 -13.23 15.42 34.56
C GLN A 8 -14.55 15.96 33.98
N ILE A 9 -15.55 16.24 34.83
CA ILE A 9 -16.80 16.86 34.39
C ILE A 9 -16.57 18.30 33.89
N ALA A 10 -15.71 19.08 34.55
CA ALA A 10 -15.31 20.40 34.07
C ALA A 10 -14.62 20.34 32.70
N GLU A 11 -13.79 19.32 32.48
CA GLU A 11 -13.14 19.06 31.19
C GLU A 11 -14.16 18.75 30.09
N VAL A 12 -15.24 18.03 30.41
CA VAL A 12 -16.36 17.79 29.48
C VAL A 12 -17.04 19.10 29.10
N TYR A 13 -17.34 20.00 30.04
CA TYR A 13 -17.91 21.31 29.71
C TYR A 13 -16.98 22.15 28.81
N SER A 14 -15.67 22.02 28.99
CA SER A 14 -14.69 22.72 28.14
C SER A 14 -14.64 22.16 26.71
N ASN A 15 -14.76 20.85 26.53
CA ASN A 15 -14.69 20.20 25.22
C ASN A 15 -16.04 20.17 24.50
N TYR A 16 -17.14 20.19 25.26
CA TYR A 16 -18.52 20.15 24.76
C TYR A 16 -19.31 21.30 25.41
N PRO A 17 -19.21 22.53 24.88
CA PRO A 17 -19.82 23.71 25.49
C PRO A 17 -21.35 23.64 25.65
N SER A 18 -22.02 22.87 24.79
CA SER A 18 -23.48 22.65 24.82
C SER A 18 -23.92 21.63 25.89
N THR A 19 -22.99 21.14 26.72
CA THR A 19 -23.33 20.19 27.79
C THR A 19 -24.19 20.86 28.86
N SER A 20 -25.25 20.18 29.28
CA SER A 20 -26.13 20.62 30.37
C SER A 20 -26.27 19.54 31.45
N GLN A 21 -26.28 19.94 32.72
CA GLN A 21 -26.51 19.03 33.84
C GLN A 21 -27.99 18.84 34.07
N LEU A 22 -28.50 17.62 33.90
CA LEU A 22 -29.91 17.31 34.13
C LEU A 22 -30.20 16.92 35.57
N GLN A 23 -29.27 16.22 36.23
CA GLN A 23 -29.44 15.76 37.60
C GLN A 23 -28.09 15.64 38.32
N LYS A 24 -28.04 16.04 39.61
CA LYS A 24 -26.93 15.76 40.53
C LYS A 24 -27.49 15.26 41.85
N GLY A 25 -27.03 14.09 42.31
CA GLY A 25 -27.51 13.48 43.54
C GLY A 25 -26.55 12.43 44.10
N ALA A 26 -26.98 11.72 45.14
CA ALA A 26 -26.17 10.72 45.84
C ALA A 26 -25.72 9.55 44.93
N ASN A 27 -26.47 9.28 43.86
CA ASN A 27 -26.22 8.19 42.91
C ASN A 27 -25.37 8.62 41.70
N GLY A 28 -24.85 9.86 41.68
CA GLY A 28 -24.01 10.38 40.61
C GLY A 28 -24.58 11.62 39.91
N CYS A 29 -24.06 11.89 38.71
CA CYS A 29 -24.39 13.03 37.87
C CYS A 29 -24.92 12.54 36.51
N LEU A 30 -25.98 13.18 35.99
CA LEU A 30 -26.49 12.96 34.64
C LEU A 30 -26.27 14.20 33.79
N LEU A 31 -25.50 14.04 32.72
CA LEU A 31 -25.16 15.08 31.76
C LEU A 31 -25.89 14.82 30.44
N LYS A 32 -26.44 15.87 29.84
CA LYS A 32 -26.86 15.91 28.44
C LYS A 32 -25.75 16.57 27.64
N VAL A 33 -25.14 15.83 26.73
CA VAL A 33 -24.07 16.31 25.85
C VAL A 33 -24.60 16.38 24.44
N ASP A 34 -24.56 17.58 23.84
CA ASP A 34 -24.91 17.81 22.45
C ASP A 34 -23.63 18.06 21.65
N HIS A 35 -23.46 17.38 20.51
CA HIS A 35 -22.27 17.51 19.68
C HIS A 35 -22.59 17.26 18.20
N ASP A 36 -22.11 18.15 17.34
CA ASP A 36 -22.17 18.00 15.88
C ASP A 36 -20.97 17.19 15.39
N LEU A 37 -21.27 16.14 14.62
CA LEU A 37 -20.26 15.22 14.09
C LEU A 37 -20.25 15.25 12.57
N LEU A 38 -19.04 15.31 12.01
CA LEU A 38 -18.80 15.10 10.59
C LEU A 38 -18.67 13.60 10.32
N ILE A 39 -19.72 12.99 9.73
CA ILE A 39 -19.78 11.55 9.45
C ILE A 39 -19.09 11.20 8.14
N SER A 40 -19.22 12.08 7.16
CA SER A 40 -18.59 11.93 5.84
C SER A 40 -18.16 13.30 5.32
N SER A 41 -17.41 13.33 4.22
CA SER A 41 -17.05 14.59 3.54
C SER A 41 -18.25 15.44 3.10
N LYS A 42 -19.47 14.90 3.16
CA LYS A 42 -20.71 15.56 2.73
C LYS A 42 -21.81 15.56 3.79
N THR A 43 -21.59 14.92 4.94
CA THR A 43 -22.65 14.68 5.95
C THR A 43 -22.17 15.09 7.32
N GLU A 44 -22.84 16.09 7.89
CA GLU A 44 -22.67 16.54 9.26
C GLU A 44 -24.04 16.55 9.92
N TYR A 45 -24.15 15.97 11.12
CA TYR A 45 -25.36 16.12 11.93
C TYR A 45 -25.08 16.06 13.43
N GLY A 46 -25.96 16.71 14.19
CA GLY A 46 -25.93 16.76 15.64
C GLY A 46 -26.45 15.48 16.29
N LEU A 47 -25.71 15.00 17.30
CA LEU A 47 -26.12 13.95 18.21
C LEU A 47 -26.25 14.48 19.64
N THR A 48 -27.23 13.94 20.36
CA THR A 48 -27.39 14.14 21.81
C THR A 48 -27.15 12.80 22.50
N LEU A 49 -26.32 12.80 23.54
CA LEU A 49 -26.08 11.65 24.41
C LEU A 49 -26.31 12.01 25.88
N PHE A 50 -26.91 11.08 26.63
CA PHE A 50 -27.02 11.16 28.08
C PHE A 50 -25.91 10.36 28.72
N VAL A 51 -25.05 11.04 29.49
CA VAL A 51 -23.90 10.47 30.17
C VAL A 51 -24.18 10.44 31.66
N ARG A 52 -24.33 9.24 32.21
CA ARG A 52 -24.46 8.99 33.64
C ARG A 52 -23.09 8.71 34.22
N VAL A 53 -22.59 9.63 35.04
CA VAL A 53 -21.34 9.48 35.79
C VAL A 53 -21.66 8.98 37.20
N PRO A 54 -21.25 7.76 37.58
CA PRO A 54 -21.56 7.21 38.90
C PRO A 54 -20.79 7.94 40.01
N SER A 55 -21.29 7.89 41.24
CA SER A 55 -20.61 8.50 42.41
C SER A 55 -19.28 7.84 42.76
N LYS A 56 -19.04 6.61 42.29
CA LYS A 56 -17.78 5.85 42.45
C LYS A 56 -16.82 5.99 41.26
N TYR A 57 -17.05 6.95 40.36
CA TYR A 57 -16.15 7.23 39.25
C TYR A 57 -14.73 7.61 39.75
N PRO A 58 -13.63 7.12 39.13
CA PRO A 58 -13.55 6.33 37.89
C PRO A 58 -13.52 4.81 38.07
N ALA A 59 -13.72 4.29 39.29
CA ALA A 59 -13.70 2.85 39.56
C ALA A 59 -14.91 2.11 38.97
N GLU A 60 -16.06 2.78 38.91
CA GLU A 60 -17.25 2.32 38.20
C GLU A 60 -17.37 3.05 36.85
N PRO A 61 -17.64 2.33 35.74
CA PRO A 61 -17.68 2.93 34.43
C PRO A 61 -18.90 3.87 34.28
N PRO A 62 -18.73 5.02 33.61
CA PRO A 62 -19.86 5.83 33.18
C PRO A 62 -20.73 5.09 32.17
N GLU A 63 -22.02 5.41 32.14
CA GLU A 63 -22.97 4.85 31.18
C GLU A 63 -23.44 5.92 30.21
N VAL A 64 -23.45 5.59 28.91
CA VAL A 64 -23.93 6.50 27.87
C VAL A 64 -25.14 5.91 27.19
N THR A 65 -26.18 6.72 27.04
CA THR A 65 -27.44 6.32 26.41
C THR A 65 -27.92 7.35 25.40
N MET A 66 -28.54 6.88 24.33
CA MET A 66 -29.22 7.73 23.36
C MET A 66 -30.59 8.15 23.92
N PRO A 67 -30.96 9.44 23.87
CA PRO A 67 -32.18 9.95 24.50
C PRO A 67 -33.47 9.46 23.80
N TYR A 68 -33.41 9.12 22.52
CA TYR A 68 -34.59 8.79 21.70
C TYR A 68 -34.95 7.30 21.71
N CYS A 69 -34.01 6.39 21.95
CA CYS A 69 -34.24 4.94 21.95
C CYS A 69 -33.76 4.24 23.22
N CYS A 70 -33.22 4.99 24.19
CA CYS A 70 -32.61 4.47 25.42
C CYS A 70 -31.53 3.40 25.16
N HIS A 71 -30.98 3.35 23.94
CA HIS A 71 -29.95 2.40 23.58
C HIS A 71 -28.64 2.77 24.28
N LYS A 72 -28.01 1.77 24.91
CA LYS A 72 -26.71 1.95 25.59
C LYS A 72 -25.60 1.97 24.54
N VAL A 73 -24.79 3.02 24.57
CA VAL A 73 -23.68 3.22 23.64
C VAL A 73 -22.37 2.93 24.36
N SER A 74 -21.47 2.20 23.69
CA SER A 74 -20.14 1.91 24.24
C SER A 74 -19.28 3.18 24.27
N MET A 75 -18.52 3.37 25.35
CA MET A 75 -17.49 4.41 25.45
C MET A 75 -16.09 3.92 25.04
N LEU A 76 -15.99 2.65 24.66
CA LEU A 76 -14.75 2.07 24.18
C LEU A 76 -14.52 2.45 22.71
N PRO A 77 -13.27 2.45 22.23
CA PRO A 77 -13.00 2.67 20.81
C PRO A 77 -13.75 1.68 19.92
N ALA A 78 -14.15 2.07 18.71
CA ALA A 78 -14.89 1.20 17.78
C ALA A 78 -14.18 -0.14 17.48
N ASN A 79 -12.84 -0.17 17.54
CA ASN A 79 -12.01 -1.36 17.33
C ASN A 79 -11.71 -2.14 18.62
N ALA A 80 -12.46 -1.90 19.70
CA ALA A 80 -12.29 -2.60 20.96
C ALA A 80 -12.55 -4.10 20.81
N THR A 81 -11.63 -4.93 21.29
CA THR A 81 -11.80 -6.38 21.40
C THR A 81 -12.65 -6.71 22.64
N GLU A 82 -13.17 -7.95 22.74
CA GLU A 82 -13.98 -8.39 23.90
C GLU A 82 -13.25 -8.23 25.26
N ASP A 83 -11.92 -8.20 25.25
CA ASP A 83 -11.09 -8.01 26.44
C ASP A 83 -10.90 -6.54 26.84
N THR A 84 -11.24 -5.59 25.96
CA THR A 84 -11.11 -4.17 26.24
C THR A 84 -12.20 -3.75 27.22
N LYS A 85 -11.83 -3.41 28.45
CA LYS A 85 -12.76 -2.93 29.49
C LYS A 85 -12.41 -1.50 29.89
N TRP A 86 -13.38 -0.80 30.47
CA TRP A 86 -13.13 0.50 31.08
C TRP A 86 -12.02 0.40 32.13
N LEU A 87 -10.99 1.22 31.98
CA LEU A 87 -9.91 1.34 32.94
C LEU A 87 -10.01 2.68 33.66
N PRO A 88 -9.73 2.76 34.98
CA PRO A 88 -9.74 4.02 35.73
C PRO A 88 -8.73 5.08 35.22
N THR A 89 -7.86 4.72 34.28
CA THR A 89 -6.93 5.62 33.59
C THR A 89 -7.53 6.29 32.37
N MET A 90 -8.69 5.86 31.88
CA MET A 90 -9.39 6.45 30.74
C MET A 90 -10.04 7.77 31.13
N THR A 91 -9.99 8.76 30.23
CA THR A 91 -10.63 10.07 30.45
C THR A 91 -12.11 10.03 30.06
N LEU A 92 -12.93 10.80 30.77
CA LEU A 92 -14.36 10.91 30.49
C LEU A 92 -14.59 11.52 29.10
N VAL A 93 -13.77 12.51 28.72
CA VAL A 93 -13.84 13.19 27.43
C VAL A 93 -13.56 12.23 26.27
N GLU A 94 -12.50 11.41 26.34
CA GLU A 94 -12.23 10.41 25.31
C GLU A 94 -13.33 9.36 25.23
N GLY A 95 -13.84 8.90 26.38
CA GLY A 95 -14.95 7.95 26.39
C GLY A 95 -16.23 8.52 25.77
N ILE A 96 -16.54 9.80 26.01
CA ILE A 96 -17.68 10.49 25.39
C ILE A 96 -17.45 10.66 23.89
N ARG A 97 -16.23 11.04 23.47
CA ARG A 97 -15.86 11.12 22.05
C ARG A 97 -16.04 9.78 21.34
N ASN A 98 -15.57 8.69 21.94
CA ASN A 98 -15.77 7.34 21.41
C ASN A 98 -17.25 6.97 21.36
N ALA A 99 -18.04 7.32 22.39
CA ALA A 99 -19.47 7.08 22.38
C ALA A 99 -20.19 7.85 21.26
N PHE A 100 -19.79 9.10 20.98
CA PHE A 100 -20.29 9.85 19.82
C PHE A 100 -19.94 9.17 18.50
N GLN A 101 -18.71 8.68 18.33
CA GLN A 101 -18.32 7.95 17.13
C GLN A 101 -19.10 6.63 16.99
N ASN A 102 -19.19 5.82 18.04
CA ASN A 102 -19.94 4.56 18.02
C ASN A 102 -21.43 4.79 17.77
N ALA A 103 -22.00 5.88 18.31
CA ALA A 103 -23.37 6.28 18.03
C ALA A 103 -23.55 6.68 16.57
N ALA A 104 -22.60 7.43 16.00
CA ALA A 104 -22.60 7.78 14.60
C ALA A 104 -22.49 6.55 13.69
N ASP A 105 -21.63 5.58 14.02
CA ASP A 105 -21.45 4.35 13.24
C ASP A 105 -22.73 3.51 13.15
N LEU A 106 -23.58 3.54 14.19
CA LEU A 106 -24.88 2.86 14.20
C LEU A 106 -25.90 3.52 13.25
N TRP A 107 -25.87 4.84 13.15
CA TRP A 107 -26.82 5.62 12.33
C TRP A 107 -26.32 5.85 10.89
N GLY A 108 -25.01 5.79 10.68
CA GLY A 108 -24.36 6.04 9.40
C GLY A 108 -24.70 7.44 8.89
N PRO A 109 -25.07 7.61 7.60
CA PRO A 109 -25.33 8.92 7.02
C PRO A 109 -26.71 9.50 7.39
N VAL A 110 -27.53 8.78 8.16
CA VAL A 110 -28.91 9.19 8.46
C VAL A 110 -28.97 9.82 9.85
N GLN A 111 -29.38 11.08 9.92
CA GLN A 111 -29.57 11.75 11.20
C GLN A 111 -30.68 11.07 12.02
N PRO A 112 -30.47 10.80 13.32
CA PRO A 112 -31.53 10.27 14.16
C PRO A 112 -32.69 11.26 14.28
N PRO A 113 -33.94 10.77 14.32
CA PRO A 113 -35.09 11.65 14.42
C PRO A 113 -35.15 12.33 15.79
N THR A 114 -35.44 13.63 15.80
CA THR A 114 -35.69 14.36 17.05
C THR A 114 -37.10 14.11 17.56
N MET A 115 -37.33 14.21 18.87
CA MET A 115 -38.68 14.08 19.45
C MET A 115 -39.68 15.09 18.86
N ALA A 116 -39.22 16.28 18.50
CA ALA A 116 -40.06 17.28 17.83
C ALA A 116 -40.48 16.81 16.43
N THR A 117 -39.53 16.26 15.66
CA THR A 117 -39.79 15.68 14.33
C THR A 117 -40.76 14.51 14.42
N VAL A 118 -40.55 13.59 15.36
CA VAL A 118 -41.45 12.43 15.60
C VAL A 118 -42.84 12.91 16.00
N SER A 119 -42.94 13.84 16.96
CA SER A 119 -44.23 14.36 17.42
C SER A 119 -45.02 15.05 16.31
N THR A 120 -44.33 15.78 15.42
CA THR A 120 -44.95 16.47 14.28
C THR A 120 -45.43 15.49 13.21
N GLN A 121 -44.64 14.44 12.94
CA GLN A 121 -45.01 13.41 11.99
C GLN A 121 -46.18 12.56 12.50
N LEU A 122 -46.16 12.20 13.78
CA LEU A 122 -47.23 11.41 14.38
C LEU A 122 -48.52 12.21 14.50
N SER A 123 -48.47 13.49 14.86
CA SER A 123 -49.68 14.31 15.06
C SER A 123 -50.48 14.57 13.79
N GLY A 124 -49.83 14.61 12.62
CA GLY A 124 -50.51 14.78 11.33
C GLY A 124 -51.20 13.52 10.82
N GLU A 125 -50.68 12.34 11.18
CA GLU A 125 -51.14 11.04 10.67
C GLU A 125 -52.02 10.28 11.67
N THR A 126 -52.14 10.72 12.93
CA THR A 126 -52.73 9.90 14.00
C THR A 126 -54.18 9.51 13.73
N GLU A 127 -55.02 10.44 13.27
CA GLU A 127 -56.46 10.19 13.14
C GLU A 127 -56.78 9.30 11.94
N LYS A 128 -56.06 9.49 10.83
CA LYS A 128 -56.14 8.64 9.64
C LYS A 128 -55.56 7.25 9.90
N LEU A 129 -54.40 7.17 10.56
CA LEU A 129 -53.77 5.92 10.99
C LEU A 129 -54.72 5.10 11.88
N LEU A 130 -55.37 5.74 12.86
CA LEU A 130 -56.31 5.06 13.76
C LEU A 130 -57.52 4.52 12.99
N GLN A 131 -58.06 5.28 12.03
CA GLN A 131 -59.16 4.83 11.18
C GLN A 131 -58.75 3.66 10.27
N ASP A 132 -57.54 3.71 9.70
CA ASP A 132 -56.99 2.66 8.86
C ASP A 132 -56.61 1.41 9.68
N LEU A 133 -56.19 1.55 10.94
CA LEU A 133 -55.94 0.44 11.87
C LEU A 133 -57.20 -0.33 12.22
N VAL A 134 -58.29 0.40 12.48
CA VAL A 134 -59.61 -0.19 12.77
C VAL A 134 -60.11 -0.96 11.55
N SER A 135 -59.78 -0.48 10.34
CA SER A 135 -60.19 -1.11 9.08
C SER A 135 -59.30 -2.28 8.67
N ASN A 136 -58.00 -2.23 8.96
CA ASN A 136 -57.05 -3.30 8.68
C ASN A 136 -55.82 -3.24 9.63
N PRO A 137 -55.69 -4.16 10.59
CA PRO A 137 -54.59 -4.14 11.55
C PRO A 137 -53.19 -4.38 10.93
N ASN A 138 -53.11 -4.92 9.70
CA ASN A 138 -51.84 -5.10 9.00
C ASN A 138 -51.30 -3.80 8.35
N CYS A 139 -52.05 -2.70 8.40
CA CYS A 139 -51.61 -1.43 7.83
C CYS A 139 -50.40 -0.86 8.59
N LEU A 140 -50.23 -1.20 9.87
CA LEU A 140 -49.13 -0.74 10.73
C LEU A 140 -47.75 -0.98 10.13
N ASP A 141 -47.53 -2.17 9.56
CA ASP A 141 -46.25 -2.53 8.96
C ASP A 141 -45.97 -1.64 7.73
N ALA A 142 -46.96 -1.50 6.86
CA ALA A 142 -46.88 -0.60 5.70
C ALA A 142 -46.63 0.86 6.11
N TYR A 143 -47.23 1.32 7.23
CA TYR A 143 -47.01 2.65 7.77
C TYR A 143 -45.59 2.83 8.32
N CYS A 144 -45.04 1.83 9.03
CA CYS A 144 -43.66 1.86 9.48
C CYS A 144 -42.69 2.07 8.30
N TYR A 145 -42.94 1.47 7.14
CA TYR A 145 -42.15 1.69 5.92
C TYR A 145 -42.34 3.07 5.27
N GLN A 146 -43.46 3.74 5.54
CA GLN A 146 -43.76 5.08 5.05
C GLN A 146 -43.21 6.19 5.94
N LEU A 147 -42.76 5.87 7.15
CA LEU A 147 -42.12 6.84 8.03
C LEU A 147 -40.93 7.50 7.32
N PRO A 148 -40.82 8.84 7.32
CA PRO A 148 -39.77 9.55 6.60
C PRO A 148 -38.36 9.10 6.96
N ILE A 149 -38.12 8.73 8.23
CA ILE A 149 -36.82 8.20 8.68
C ILE A 149 -36.48 6.85 8.03
N VAL A 150 -37.46 5.95 7.90
CA VAL A 150 -37.27 4.64 7.26
C VAL A 150 -37.06 4.81 5.76
N LYS A 151 -37.71 5.80 5.14
CA LYS A 151 -37.44 6.18 3.76
C LYS A 151 -36.00 6.68 3.57
N GLN A 152 -35.52 7.58 4.45
CA GLN A 152 -34.14 8.06 4.42
C GLN A 152 -33.13 6.93 4.59
N MET A 153 -33.37 6.00 5.53
CA MET A 153 -32.53 4.81 5.69
C MET A 153 -32.47 3.94 4.43
N ARG A 154 -33.60 3.75 3.74
CA ARG A 154 -33.62 3.01 2.47
C ARG A 154 -32.87 3.71 1.36
N ASP A 155 -33.05 5.03 1.23
CA ASP A 155 -32.37 5.82 0.21
C ASP A 155 -30.85 5.82 0.43
N ALA A 156 -30.40 6.02 1.68
CA ALA A 156 -29.00 5.92 2.07
C ALA A 156 -28.42 4.52 1.86
N SER A 157 -29.17 3.46 2.17
CA SER A 157 -28.77 2.07 1.92
C SER A 157 -28.61 1.80 0.43
N LYS A 158 -29.52 2.31 -0.40
CA LYS A 158 -29.44 2.19 -1.86
C LYS A 158 -28.22 2.91 -2.41
N GLU A 159 -27.94 4.13 -1.95
CA GLU A 159 -26.73 4.87 -2.33
C GLU A 159 -25.45 4.12 -1.94
N SER A 160 -25.40 3.59 -0.72
CA SER A 160 -24.27 2.79 -0.23
C SER A 160 -24.04 1.54 -1.08
N LEU A 161 -25.11 0.83 -1.47
CA LEU A 161 -25.01 -0.34 -2.35
C LEU A 161 -24.52 0.01 -3.76
N LEU A 162 -24.95 1.15 -4.31
CA LEU A 162 -24.47 1.64 -5.60
C LEU A 162 -22.98 1.98 -5.54
N GLU A 163 -22.54 2.60 -4.45
CA GLU A 163 -21.13 2.93 -4.24
C GLU A 163 -20.26 1.68 -4.06
N ILE A 164 -20.71 0.69 -3.28
CA ILE A 164 -20.03 -0.60 -3.16
C ILE A 164 -19.91 -1.28 -4.53
N LYS A 165 -20.96 -1.26 -5.34
CA LYS A 165 -20.93 -1.80 -6.70
C LYS A 165 -19.91 -1.09 -7.57
N ARG A 166 -19.87 0.25 -7.54
CA ARG A 166 -18.89 1.07 -8.26
C ARG A 166 -17.46 0.70 -7.85
N LEU A 167 -17.19 0.63 -6.55
CA LEU A 167 -15.88 0.27 -6.01
C LEU A 167 -15.48 -1.17 -6.39
N ALA A 168 -16.42 -2.10 -6.42
CA ALA A 168 -16.17 -3.48 -6.86
C ALA A 168 -15.81 -3.55 -8.36
N ASP A 169 -16.51 -2.81 -9.21
CA ASP A 169 -16.23 -2.73 -10.65
C ASP A 169 -14.85 -2.09 -10.91
N GLU A 170 -14.50 -1.05 -10.15
CA GLU A 170 -13.17 -0.43 -10.19
C GLU A 170 -12.07 -1.39 -9.71
N ASN A 171 -12.30 -2.11 -8.61
CA ASN A 171 -11.35 -3.11 -8.11
C ASN A 171 -11.09 -4.21 -9.15
N ASN A 172 -12.15 -4.70 -9.81
CA ASN A 172 -12.04 -5.69 -10.89
C ASN A 172 -11.22 -5.16 -12.08
N THR A 173 -11.41 -3.89 -12.43
CA THR A 173 -10.64 -3.23 -13.49
C THR A 173 -9.16 -3.08 -13.09
N LEU A 174 -8.90 -2.64 -11.87
CA LEU A 174 -7.54 -2.51 -11.33
C LEU A 174 -6.81 -3.85 -11.27
N ARG A 175 -7.48 -4.92 -10.84
CA ARG A 175 -6.90 -6.27 -10.83
C ARG A 175 -6.44 -6.70 -12.22
N ARG A 176 -7.26 -6.52 -13.25
CA ARG A 176 -6.88 -6.82 -14.65
C ARG A 176 -5.68 -5.98 -15.12
N ASN A 177 -5.64 -4.70 -14.76
CA ASN A 177 -4.53 -3.82 -15.11
C ASN A 177 -3.23 -4.24 -14.42
N VAL A 178 -3.30 -4.66 -13.15
CA VAL A 178 -2.16 -5.20 -12.40
C VAL A 178 -1.67 -6.50 -13.04
N GLU A 179 -2.56 -7.43 -13.38
CA GLU A 179 -2.21 -8.67 -14.07
C GLU A 179 -1.52 -8.42 -15.42
N THR A 180 -2.07 -7.50 -16.21
CA THR A 180 -1.50 -7.11 -17.51
C THR A 180 -0.13 -6.46 -17.35
N THR A 181 0.01 -5.56 -16.38
CA THR A 181 1.28 -4.89 -16.10
C THR A 181 2.34 -5.88 -15.62
N ASN A 182 1.96 -6.80 -14.74
CA ASN A 182 2.84 -7.86 -14.25
C ASN A 182 3.31 -8.78 -15.40
N ALA A 183 2.41 -9.15 -16.32
CA ALA A 183 2.78 -9.93 -17.50
C ALA A 183 3.78 -9.17 -18.40
N ASN A 184 3.58 -7.85 -18.59
CA ASN A 184 4.52 -7.00 -19.33
C ASN A 184 5.88 -6.90 -18.65
N VAL A 185 5.92 -6.74 -17.32
CA VAL A 185 7.17 -6.73 -16.55
C VAL A 185 7.91 -8.05 -16.69
N GLN A 186 7.22 -9.19 -16.57
CA GLN A 186 7.84 -10.50 -16.77
C GLN A 186 8.38 -10.69 -18.20
N LYS A 187 7.67 -10.18 -19.21
CA LYS A 187 8.13 -10.20 -20.60
C LYS A 187 9.40 -9.36 -20.77
N MET A 188 9.40 -8.12 -20.29
CA MET A 188 10.56 -7.23 -20.35
C MET A 188 11.75 -7.80 -19.59
N GLN A 189 11.52 -8.45 -18.44
CA GLN A 189 12.59 -9.09 -17.68
C GLN A 189 13.21 -10.26 -18.46
N LYS A 190 12.41 -11.08 -19.15
CA LYS A 190 12.91 -12.14 -20.02
C LYS A 190 13.70 -11.59 -21.21
N GLU A 191 13.20 -10.52 -21.84
CA GLU A 191 13.90 -9.86 -22.94
C GLU A 191 15.24 -9.29 -22.47
N LEU A 192 15.26 -8.59 -21.33
CA LEU A 192 16.48 -8.05 -20.74
C LEU A 192 17.48 -9.15 -20.40
N GLN A 193 17.03 -10.24 -19.80
CA GLN A 193 17.89 -11.39 -19.50
C GLN A 193 18.49 -11.97 -20.80
N SER A 194 17.69 -12.11 -21.85
CA SER A 194 18.17 -12.62 -23.15
C SER A 194 19.21 -11.71 -23.79
N GLN A 195 19.03 -10.38 -23.67
CA GLN A 195 20.00 -9.40 -24.14
C GLN A 195 21.28 -9.42 -23.32
N MET A 196 21.17 -9.58 -22.00
CA MET A 196 22.32 -9.70 -21.10
C MET A 196 23.12 -10.98 -21.42
N ASP A 197 22.45 -12.11 -21.64
CA ASP A 197 23.08 -13.36 -22.03
C ASP A 197 23.78 -13.22 -23.40
N TYR A 198 23.16 -12.52 -24.35
CA TYR A 198 23.77 -12.22 -25.65
C TYR A 198 25.02 -11.36 -25.49
N LEU A 199 24.95 -10.27 -24.72
CA LEU A 199 26.09 -9.40 -24.44
C LEU A 199 27.21 -10.15 -23.72
N GLN A 200 26.89 -11.05 -22.80
CA GLN A 200 27.88 -11.89 -22.13
C GLN A 200 28.57 -12.84 -23.11
N LYS A 201 27.84 -13.44 -24.05
CA LYS A 201 28.41 -14.26 -25.13
C LYS A 201 29.32 -13.45 -26.04
N VAL A 202 28.90 -12.25 -26.46
CA VAL A 202 29.71 -11.34 -27.29
C VAL A 202 30.94 -10.85 -26.54
N GLY A 203 30.79 -10.45 -25.27
CA GLY A 203 31.91 -10.05 -24.40
C GLY A 203 32.88 -11.19 -24.09
N ASN A 204 32.44 -12.45 -24.20
CA ASN A 204 33.31 -13.63 -24.10
C ASN A 204 34.00 -14.01 -25.41
N ASN A 205 33.71 -13.34 -26.53
CA ASN A 205 34.42 -13.58 -27.78
C ASN A 205 35.90 -13.20 -27.63
N PRO A 206 36.84 -14.12 -27.90
CA PRO A 206 38.28 -13.87 -27.73
C PRO A 206 38.80 -12.65 -28.52
N LEU A 207 38.22 -12.37 -29.68
CA LEU A 207 38.57 -11.21 -30.51
C LEU A 207 38.06 -9.90 -29.89
N VAL A 208 36.89 -9.92 -29.24
CA VAL A 208 36.35 -8.76 -28.54
C VAL A 208 37.17 -8.51 -27.26
N LYS A 209 37.46 -9.55 -26.48
CA LYS A 209 38.35 -9.44 -25.29
C LYS A 209 39.73 -8.92 -25.63
N SER A 210 40.34 -9.43 -26.71
CA SER A 210 41.69 -9.02 -27.09
C SER A 210 41.76 -7.58 -27.58
N VAL A 211 40.68 -7.02 -28.15
CA VAL A 211 40.67 -5.63 -28.66
C VAL A 211 40.09 -4.64 -27.64
N CYS A 212 39.32 -5.10 -26.65
CA CYS A 212 38.63 -4.25 -25.68
C CYS A 212 39.56 -3.49 -24.73
N THR A 213 40.72 -4.05 -24.36
CA THR A 213 41.70 -3.33 -23.55
C THR A 213 43.08 -3.41 -24.18
N THR A 214 43.85 -2.34 -24.06
CA THR A 214 45.22 -2.32 -24.61
C THR A 214 46.13 -3.34 -23.92
N LYS A 215 45.84 -3.68 -22.65
CA LYS A 215 46.57 -4.72 -21.92
C LYS A 215 46.31 -6.11 -22.53
N ASP A 216 45.06 -6.45 -22.80
CA ASP A 216 44.69 -7.74 -23.38
C ASP A 216 45.17 -7.88 -24.83
N LEU A 217 45.17 -6.78 -25.59
CA LEU A 217 45.73 -6.73 -26.94
C LEU A 217 47.23 -7.00 -26.93
N LEU A 218 47.97 -6.37 -26.01
CA LEU A 218 49.41 -6.57 -25.87
C LEU A 218 49.76 -8.01 -25.48
N VAL A 219 49.00 -8.62 -24.55
CA VAL A 219 49.17 -10.04 -24.18
C VAL A 219 48.90 -10.96 -25.37
N THR A 220 47.87 -10.68 -26.16
CA THR A 220 47.54 -11.46 -27.37
C THR A 220 48.66 -11.37 -28.40
N LEU A 221 49.12 -10.15 -28.73
CA LEU A 221 50.23 -9.93 -29.65
C LEU A 221 51.54 -10.57 -29.15
N GLU A 222 51.78 -10.59 -27.83
CA GLU A 222 52.94 -11.28 -27.24
C GLU A 222 52.86 -12.80 -27.42
N ASN A 223 51.68 -13.40 -27.18
CA ASN A 223 51.46 -14.82 -27.38
C ASN A 223 51.57 -15.22 -28.86
N ASP A 224 51.06 -14.39 -29.78
CA ASP A 224 51.18 -14.61 -31.22
C ASP A 224 52.64 -14.57 -31.68
N VAL A 225 53.43 -13.62 -31.18
CA VAL A 225 54.88 -13.56 -31.46
C VAL A 225 55.60 -14.79 -30.91
N LYS A 226 55.31 -15.22 -29.67
CA LYS A 226 55.89 -16.44 -29.09
C LYS A 226 55.54 -17.68 -29.92
N LYS A 227 54.28 -17.81 -30.35
CA LYS A 227 53.83 -18.92 -31.18
C LYS A 227 54.54 -18.92 -32.54
N LEU A 228 54.61 -17.78 -33.21
CA LEU A 228 55.28 -17.65 -34.51
C LEU A 228 56.79 -17.88 -34.41
N ASN A 229 57.43 -17.47 -33.32
CA ASN A 229 58.85 -17.77 -33.09
C ASN A 229 59.08 -19.27 -32.88
N ASN A 230 58.23 -19.94 -32.08
CA ASN A 230 58.30 -21.39 -31.91
C ASN A 230 58.09 -22.13 -33.25
N GLU A 231 57.14 -21.66 -34.09
CA GLU A 231 56.92 -22.21 -35.43
C GLU A 231 58.13 -21.95 -36.35
N CYS A 232 58.76 -20.77 -36.28
CA CYS A 232 60.00 -20.46 -36.98
C CYS A 232 61.15 -21.38 -36.54
N ASP A 233 61.28 -21.68 -35.25
CA ASP A 233 62.33 -22.56 -34.72
C ASP A 233 62.15 -24.02 -35.16
N VAL A 234 60.90 -24.47 -35.29
CA VAL A 234 60.60 -25.79 -35.88
C VAL A 234 60.98 -25.80 -37.36
N ILE A 235 60.50 -24.83 -38.15
CA ILE A 235 60.79 -24.76 -39.59
C ILE A 235 62.29 -24.55 -39.84
N GLY A 236 62.97 -23.79 -38.99
CA GLY A 236 64.41 -23.56 -39.05
C GLY A 236 65.21 -24.84 -38.81
N ARG A 237 64.81 -25.65 -37.83
CA ARG A 237 65.41 -26.98 -37.60
C ARG A 237 65.15 -27.93 -38.78
N ASP A 238 63.92 -27.94 -39.30
CA ASP A 238 63.57 -28.74 -40.48
C ASP A 238 64.40 -28.32 -41.69
N CYS A 239 64.56 -27.01 -41.92
CA CYS A 239 65.38 -26.44 -42.98
C CYS A 239 66.84 -26.88 -42.84
N LEU A 240 67.43 -26.82 -41.64
CA LEU A 240 68.80 -27.29 -41.40
C LEU A 240 68.96 -28.80 -41.64
N SER A 241 67.94 -29.58 -41.30
CA SER A 241 67.95 -31.04 -41.53
C SER A 241 67.85 -31.43 -43.01
N ALA A 242 67.20 -30.59 -43.83
CA ALA A 242 67.07 -30.77 -45.27
C ALA A 242 68.33 -30.32 -46.05
N TYR A 243 69.16 -29.45 -45.46
CA TYR A 243 70.34 -28.87 -46.11
C TYR A 243 71.33 -29.92 -46.65
N SER A 244 71.50 -31.04 -45.95
CA SER A 244 72.40 -32.12 -46.35
C SER A 244 71.74 -33.22 -47.20
N LYS A 245 70.41 -33.17 -47.41
CA LYS A 245 69.63 -34.23 -48.05
C LYS A 245 69.03 -33.84 -49.40
N ASP A 246 68.35 -32.69 -49.46
CA ASP A 246 67.69 -32.21 -50.68
C ASP A 246 67.74 -30.68 -50.77
N ARG A 247 68.38 -30.19 -51.84
CA ARG A 247 68.54 -28.76 -52.12
C ARG A 247 67.22 -28.06 -52.41
N ARG A 248 66.24 -28.76 -53.01
CA ARG A 248 64.95 -28.19 -53.40
C ARG A 248 64.03 -28.02 -52.20
N GLU A 249 63.99 -29.03 -51.34
CA GLU A 249 63.29 -29.00 -50.05
C GLU A 249 63.88 -27.92 -49.13
N PHE A 250 65.21 -27.82 -49.07
CA PHE A 250 65.89 -26.74 -48.34
C PHE A 250 65.45 -25.34 -48.82
N GLN A 251 65.40 -25.10 -50.13
CA GLN A 251 65.00 -23.80 -50.66
C GLN A 251 63.53 -23.46 -50.35
N GLN A 252 62.64 -24.45 -50.37
CA GLN A 252 61.24 -24.29 -50.01
C GLN A 252 61.07 -23.96 -48.52
N LYS A 253 61.73 -24.71 -47.64
CA LYS A 253 61.70 -24.48 -46.18
C LYS A 253 62.35 -23.16 -45.78
N LEU A 254 63.40 -22.74 -46.49
CA LEU A 254 64.02 -21.43 -46.30
C LEU A 254 63.09 -20.29 -46.68
N ALA A 255 62.31 -20.44 -47.76
CA ALA A 255 61.30 -19.45 -48.14
C ALA A 255 60.16 -19.38 -47.10
N GLU A 256 59.70 -20.53 -46.61
CA GLU A 256 58.68 -20.64 -45.57
C GLU A 256 59.16 -20.00 -44.26
N PHE A 257 60.41 -20.28 -43.84
CA PHE A 257 61.05 -19.67 -42.68
C PHE A 257 61.13 -18.15 -42.82
N LYS A 258 61.61 -17.63 -43.96
CA LYS A 258 61.71 -16.18 -44.22
C LYS A 258 60.34 -15.50 -44.16
N ALA A 259 59.30 -16.14 -44.71
CA ALA A 259 57.94 -15.61 -44.69
C ALA A 259 57.38 -15.54 -43.25
N LYS A 260 57.53 -16.61 -42.46
CA LYS A 260 57.07 -16.63 -41.06
C LYS A 260 57.88 -15.71 -40.16
N ALA A 261 59.20 -15.62 -40.34
CA ALA A 261 60.05 -14.70 -39.59
C ALA A 261 59.69 -13.24 -39.87
N LYS A 262 59.38 -12.90 -41.14
CA LYS A 262 58.89 -11.57 -41.51
C LYS A 262 57.55 -11.28 -40.84
N LEU A 263 56.62 -12.24 -40.82
CA LEU A 263 55.32 -12.08 -40.17
C LEU A 263 55.47 -11.86 -38.65
N ALA A 264 56.30 -12.66 -37.98
CA ALA A 264 56.61 -12.51 -36.55
C ALA A 264 57.20 -11.12 -36.25
N HIS A 265 58.13 -10.66 -37.10
CA HIS A 265 58.74 -9.34 -36.96
C HIS A 265 57.72 -8.20 -37.11
N VAL A 266 56.82 -8.27 -38.09
CA VAL A 266 55.77 -7.26 -38.29
C VAL A 266 54.82 -7.19 -37.09
N ILE A 267 54.45 -8.33 -36.51
CA ILE A 267 53.58 -8.38 -35.32
C ILE A 267 54.32 -7.85 -34.07
N ASP A 268 55.62 -8.17 -33.93
CA ASP A 268 56.46 -7.66 -32.85
C ASP A 268 56.63 -6.13 -32.93
N LEU A 269 56.82 -5.57 -34.13
CA LEU A 269 56.85 -4.12 -34.35
C LEU A 269 55.52 -3.46 -33.96
N LYS A 270 54.39 -4.05 -34.35
CA LYS A 270 53.06 -3.57 -33.93
C LYS A 270 52.92 -3.60 -32.41
N ARG A 271 53.30 -4.70 -31.74
CA ARG A 271 53.29 -4.80 -30.27
C ARG A 271 54.11 -3.68 -29.61
N ARG A 272 55.31 -3.41 -30.11
CA ARG A 272 56.19 -2.35 -29.58
C ARG A 272 55.61 -0.96 -29.77
N SER A 273 55.05 -0.68 -30.96
CA SER A 273 54.40 0.59 -31.26
C SER A 273 53.20 0.86 -30.34
N TYR A 274 52.32 -0.14 -30.16
CA TYR A 274 51.18 -0.02 -29.24
C TYR A 274 51.59 0.13 -27.77
N LYS A 275 52.67 -0.52 -27.34
CA LYS A 275 53.21 -0.38 -25.98
C LYS A 275 53.76 1.04 -25.72
N GLN A 276 54.38 1.65 -26.71
CA GLN A 276 54.89 3.02 -26.61
C GLN A 276 53.75 4.05 -26.56
N GLN A 277 52.71 3.87 -27.38
CA GLN A 277 51.53 4.74 -27.41
C GLN A 277 50.70 4.72 -26.12
N THR A 278 50.83 3.69 -25.29
CA THR A 278 50.11 3.58 -24.01
C THR A 278 50.90 4.03 -22.78
N GLN A 279 52.18 4.36 -22.96
CA GLN A 279 53.07 4.87 -21.90
C GLN A 279 53.30 6.39 -22.01
N SER A 280 52.77 7.02 -23.06
CA SER A 280 52.72 8.48 -23.25
C SER A 280 51.36 9.02 -22.82
#